data_AF-A0A7J7QPJ3-F1
#
_entry.id   AF-A0A7J7QPJ3-F1
#
_cell.length_a   1.000
_cell.length_b   1.000
_cell.length_c   1.000
_cell.angle_alpha   90.00
_cell.angle_beta   90.00
_cell.angle_gamma   90.00
#
_symmetry.space_group_name_H-M   'P 1'
#
loop_
_entity.id
_entity.type
_entity.pdbx_description
1 polymer ?
#
loop_
_entity_poly.entity_id
_entity_poly.type
_entity_poly.pdbx_seq_one_letter_code
_entity_poly.pdbx_strand_id
1 'polypeptide(L)'
;MYKELQELGKFMARASGLLADLHQLLITVTMATAPQVIEFFMTLFCNTTRIVLLMERVPWRLLVQVYTIVTATLDNSSPPGRTAVCELLEKLQEPVTYMQELFQPISSRVSQILELAVSAVLDHVPTARVLECSSVFDVSRLGQTQLGITGLSLQRTFSFLQRLDDFRSWAQLGFLACPAALQGVNAQSLLAALLRESFLLPLYGDVVLPLHSMYQQHVTPALEQLVCVLLDSSGNKAAKQQQVQEARQLVGKCYQSAVDTAEAEHAARRRYICRVLQDLLVCCEDDASLLPEALPMALAAQAYAKSELLWYFRHVAEVLPAAGSGAAKLGLPLLSEKPGGPQLSEDAHVVTLVAATTAVYDLLEEHQGVLQGCQLATMRALLEQQVLPETAAVLATSDRNAQVIPTTGKDRVVPRILVPLVKAVVYPLAELAHAEDATLLLGRPESPVQHQQADISTQSLRRQSTAADRSSAAARDSDGGGEASSSSSR
;
A
#
# COMPACT_ATOMS: atom_id res chain seq x y z
N MET A 1 -29.25 16.07 -9.00
CA MET A 1 -29.24 14.72 -9.61
C MET A 1 -28.96 14.73 -11.10
N TYR A 2 -29.83 15.21 -12.00
CA TYR A 2 -29.54 15.17 -13.45
C TYR A 2 -28.25 15.94 -13.84
N LYS A 3 -28.02 17.12 -13.25
CA LYS A 3 -26.77 17.88 -13.40
C LYS A 3 -25.54 17.09 -12.93
N GLU A 4 -25.68 16.31 -11.86
CA GLU A 4 -24.58 15.47 -11.35
C GLU A 4 -24.22 14.36 -12.34
N LEU A 5 -25.20 13.78 -13.05
CA LEU A 5 -24.93 12.80 -14.11
C LEU A 5 -24.16 13.43 -15.29
N GLN A 6 -24.42 14.71 -15.59
CA GLN A 6 -23.66 15.44 -16.61
C GLN A 6 -22.22 15.72 -16.15
N GLU A 7 -22.04 16.17 -14.91
CA GLU A 7 -20.70 16.38 -14.34
C GLU A 7 -19.94 15.07 -14.22
N LEU A 8 -20.61 13.96 -13.91
CA LEU A 8 -20.02 12.63 -13.95
C LEU A 8 -19.50 12.28 -15.35
N GLY A 9 -20.30 12.47 -16.40
CA GLY A 9 -19.84 12.22 -17.78
C GLY A 9 -18.61 13.05 -18.15
N LYS A 10 -18.57 14.33 -17.75
CA LYS A 10 -17.41 15.21 -17.95
C LYS A 10 -16.20 14.74 -17.13
N PHE A 11 -16.41 14.34 -15.88
CA PHE A 11 -15.37 13.82 -15.00
C PHE A 11 -14.76 12.55 -15.59
N MET A 12 -15.57 11.58 -16.02
CA MET A 12 -15.10 10.33 -16.62
C MET A 12 -14.21 10.57 -17.83
N ALA A 13 -14.64 11.45 -18.75
CA ALA A 13 -13.85 11.80 -19.94
C ALA A 13 -12.52 12.50 -19.59
N ARG A 14 -12.53 13.40 -18.59
CA ARG A 14 -11.31 14.09 -18.12
C ARG A 14 -10.36 13.14 -17.39
N ALA A 15 -10.89 12.27 -16.54
CA ALA A 15 -10.11 11.31 -15.77
C ALA A 15 -9.44 10.29 -16.72
N SER A 16 -10.18 9.74 -17.69
CA SER A 16 -9.60 8.82 -18.67
C SER A 16 -8.56 9.51 -19.56
N GLY A 17 -8.81 10.75 -19.98
CA GLY A 17 -7.83 11.54 -20.75
C GLY A 17 -6.55 11.78 -19.96
N LEU A 18 -6.67 12.26 -18.72
CA LEU A 18 -5.53 12.50 -17.84
C LEU A 18 -4.74 11.22 -17.53
N LEU A 19 -5.42 10.09 -17.31
CA LEU A 19 -4.75 8.81 -17.09
C LEU A 19 -3.99 8.34 -18.35
N ALA A 20 -4.53 8.57 -19.55
CA ALA A 20 -3.84 8.27 -20.79
C ALA A 20 -2.62 9.18 -21.02
N ASP A 21 -2.74 10.48 -20.73
CA ASP A 21 -1.63 11.44 -20.83
C ASP A 21 -0.52 11.10 -19.82
N LEU A 22 -0.90 10.83 -18.57
CA LEU A 22 0.04 10.39 -17.54
C LEU A 22 0.69 9.06 -17.92
N HIS A 23 -0.04 8.12 -18.51
CA HIS A 23 0.55 6.88 -19.00
C HIS A 23 1.69 7.15 -19.99
N GLN A 24 1.49 8.08 -20.94
CA GLN A 24 2.52 8.45 -21.92
C GLN A 24 3.74 9.14 -21.27
N LEU A 25 3.51 9.99 -20.27
CA LEU A 25 4.58 10.71 -19.57
C LEU A 25 5.36 9.83 -18.58
N LEU A 26 4.70 8.82 -17.99
CA LEU A 26 5.23 7.99 -16.91
C LEU A 26 5.93 6.72 -17.39
N ILE A 27 6.10 6.51 -18.71
CA ILE A 27 6.77 5.32 -19.27
C ILE A 27 8.16 5.11 -18.64
N THR A 28 8.87 6.19 -18.30
CA THR A 28 10.24 6.15 -17.73
C THR A 28 10.29 6.27 -16.21
N VAL A 29 9.15 6.51 -15.54
CA VAL A 29 9.10 6.80 -14.10
C VAL A 29 8.83 5.53 -13.30
N THR A 30 9.61 5.28 -12.27
CA THR A 30 9.46 4.13 -11.36
C THR A 30 9.01 4.61 -9.97
N MET A 31 8.52 3.68 -9.13
CA MET A 31 8.18 3.98 -7.72
C MET A 31 9.35 4.54 -6.92
N ALA A 32 10.58 4.20 -7.32
CA ALA A 32 11.79 4.72 -6.68
C ALA A 32 12.06 6.18 -7.05
N THR A 33 11.66 6.64 -8.24
CA THR A 33 11.98 7.99 -8.73
C THR A 33 10.90 9.01 -8.44
N ALA A 34 9.62 8.64 -8.53
CA ALA A 34 8.51 9.55 -8.20
C ALA A 34 7.30 8.81 -7.60
N PRO A 35 7.36 8.42 -6.31
CA PRO A 35 6.30 7.65 -5.66
C PRO A 35 4.95 8.40 -5.63
N GLN A 36 4.98 9.71 -5.41
CA GLN A 36 3.77 10.55 -5.32
C GLN A 36 2.96 10.56 -6.64
N VAL A 37 3.64 10.54 -7.78
CA VAL A 37 2.97 10.60 -9.08
C VAL A 37 2.29 9.28 -9.40
N ILE A 38 2.93 8.16 -9.06
CA ILE A 38 2.31 6.83 -9.21
C ILE A 38 1.15 6.65 -8.24
N GLU A 39 1.29 7.17 -7.01
CA GLU A 39 0.21 7.18 -6.03
C GLU A 39 -1.00 7.98 -6.53
N PHE A 40 -0.79 9.18 -7.07
CA PHE A 40 -1.85 9.97 -7.68
C PHE A 40 -2.51 9.23 -8.85
N PHE A 41 -1.71 8.63 -9.73
CA PHE A 41 -2.19 7.85 -10.87
C PHE A 41 -3.09 6.69 -10.41
N MET A 42 -2.61 5.86 -9.47
CA MET A 42 -3.37 4.70 -8.98
C MET A 42 -4.60 5.11 -8.17
N THR A 43 -4.51 6.18 -7.39
CA THR A 43 -5.65 6.72 -6.63
C THR A 43 -6.73 7.25 -7.56
N LEU A 44 -6.37 8.01 -8.60
CA LEU A 44 -7.33 8.50 -9.60
C LEU A 44 -7.98 7.33 -10.35
N PHE A 45 -7.19 6.34 -10.76
CA PHE A 45 -7.67 5.12 -11.40
C PHE A 45 -8.67 4.34 -10.52
N CYS A 46 -8.31 4.09 -9.25
CA CYS A 46 -9.15 3.38 -8.30
C CYS A 46 -10.43 4.16 -7.97
N ASN A 47 -10.35 5.48 -7.81
CA ASN A 47 -11.52 6.31 -7.54
C ASN A 47 -12.47 6.38 -8.74
N THR A 48 -11.93 6.46 -9.96
CA THR A 48 -12.73 6.39 -11.19
C THR A 48 -13.44 5.05 -11.29
N THR A 49 -12.73 3.95 -11.01
CA THR A 49 -13.29 2.60 -10.92
C THR A 49 -14.42 2.50 -9.90
N ARG A 50 -14.20 3.00 -8.68
CA ARG A 50 -15.23 3.01 -7.61
C ARG A 50 -16.47 3.76 -8.03
N ILE A 51 -16.32 4.93 -8.65
CA ILE A 51 -17.45 5.75 -9.12
C ILE A 51 -18.28 4.96 -10.14
N VAL A 52 -17.64 4.30 -11.11
CA VAL A 52 -18.34 3.48 -12.11
C VAL A 52 -19.12 2.35 -11.45
N LEU A 53 -18.53 1.65 -10.48
CA LEU A 53 -19.20 0.58 -9.73
C LEU A 53 -20.34 1.09 -8.85
N LEU A 54 -20.21 2.27 -8.25
CA LEU A 54 -21.27 2.91 -7.47
C LEU A 54 -22.48 3.29 -8.33
N MET A 55 -22.30 3.54 -9.63
CA MET A 55 -23.39 3.91 -10.53
C MET A 55 -24.40 2.80 -10.75
N GLU A 56 -24.04 1.53 -10.51
CA GLU A 56 -25.00 0.44 -10.59
C GLU A 56 -26.10 0.55 -9.52
N ARG A 57 -25.78 1.12 -8.35
CA ARG A 57 -26.72 1.27 -7.24
C ARG A 57 -27.69 2.43 -7.42
N VAL A 58 -27.39 3.36 -8.32
CA VAL A 58 -28.22 4.54 -8.54
C VAL A 58 -29.33 4.19 -9.55
N PRO A 59 -30.62 4.42 -9.25
CA PRO A 59 -31.72 4.19 -10.20
C PRO A 59 -31.78 5.29 -11.27
N TRP A 60 -30.71 5.44 -12.04
CA TRP A 60 -30.49 6.54 -12.98
C TRP A 60 -31.52 6.57 -14.11
N ARG A 61 -32.09 5.43 -14.53
CA ARG A 61 -33.15 5.37 -15.56
C ARG A 61 -34.36 6.16 -15.13
N LEU A 62 -34.82 5.92 -13.91
CA LEU A 62 -35.96 6.61 -13.33
C LEU A 62 -35.68 8.10 -13.15
N LEU A 63 -34.47 8.45 -12.67
CA LEU A 63 -34.06 9.85 -12.51
C LEU A 63 -34.08 10.62 -13.83
N VAL A 64 -33.51 10.06 -14.90
CA VAL A 64 -33.49 10.70 -16.23
C VAL A 64 -34.88 10.75 -16.85
N GLN A 65 -35.70 9.70 -16.70
CA GLN A 65 -37.07 9.68 -17.19
C GLN A 65 -37.94 10.73 -16.51
N VAL A 66 -37.95 10.78 -15.17
CA VAL A 66 -38.71 11.76 -14.40
C VAL A 66 -38.25 13.18 -14.76
N TYR A 67 -36.94 13.43 -14.82
CA TYR A 67 -36.42 14.73 -15.20
C TYR A 67 -36.85 15.13 -16.61
N THR A 68 -36.78 14.21 -17.57
CA THR A 68 -37.21 14.44 -18.96
C THR A 68 -38.69 14.78 -19.05
N ILE A 69 -39.54 14.06 -18.32
CA ILE A 69 -40.98 14.31 -18.29
C ILE A 69 -41.25 15.70 -17.71
N VAL A 70 -40.63 16.05 -16.59
CA VAL A 70 -40.80 17.36 -15.94
C VAL A 70 -40.37 18.49 -16.88
N THR A 71 -39.21 18.40 -17.51
CA THR A 71 -38.75 19.43 -18.46
C THR A 71 -39.63 19.52 -19.70
N ALA A 72 -40.14 18.38 -20.19
CA ALA A 72 -41.09 18.39 -21.31
C ALA A 72 -42.41 19.07 -20.92
N THR A 73 -42.89 18.90 -19.69
CA THR A 73 -44.13 19.53 -19.22
C THR A 73 -43.99 21.02 -18.92
N LEU A 74 -42.82 21.48 -18.46
CA LEU A 74 -42.59 22.87 -18.08
C LEU A 74 -42.18 23.74 -19.28
N ASP A 75 -41.22 23.25 -20.08
CA ASP A 75 -40.56 24.05 -21.10
C ASP A 75 -40.86 23.59 -22.54
N ASN A 76 -41.68 22.53 -22.72
CA ASN A 76 -41.92 21.86 -24.01
C ASN A 76 -40.62 21.48 -24.75
N SER A 77 -39.53 21.28 -24.02
CA SER A 77 -38.20 21.01 -24.58
C SER A 77 -37.58 19.77 -23.94
N SER A 78 -36.67 19.14 -24.68
CA SER A 78 -35.85 18.05 -24.14
C SER A 78 -34.78 18.62 -23.21
N PRO A 79 -34.43 17.91 -22.12
CA PRO A 79 -33.40 18.37 -21.21
C PRO A 79 -32.04 18.51 -21.94
N PRO A 80 -31.24 19.53 -21.61
CA PRO A 80 -29.96 19.75 -22.27
C PRO A 80 -29.03 18.55 -22.07
N GLY A 81 -28.28 18.18 -23.11
CA GLY A 81 -27.32 17.08 -23.05
C GLY A 81 -27.93 15.69 -22.83
N ARG A 82 -29.24 15.50 -23.07
CA ARG A 82 -29.92 14.21 -22.88
C ARG A 82 -29.27 13.06 -23.62
N THR A 83 -28.85 13.29 -24.87
CA THR A 83 -28.21 12.28 -25.71
C THR A 83 -26.91 11.76 -25.07
N ALA A 84 -26.01 12.66 -24.67
CA ALA A 84 -24.76 12.31 -24.02
C ALA A 84 -24.99 11.57 -22.69
N VAL A 85 -26.01 11.98 -21.90
CA VAL A 85 -26.39 11.26 -20.69
C VAL A 85 -26.92 9.86 -21.03
N CYS A 86 -27.83 9.72 -22.00
CA CYS A 86 -28.33 8.41 -22.42
C CYS A 86 -27.23 7.48 -22.94
N GLU A 87 -26.29 7.99 -23.75
CA GLU A 87 -25.14 7.22 -24.25
C GLU A 87 -24.23 6.73 -23.11
N LEU A 88 -23.96 7.60 -22.13
CA LEU A 88 -23.22 7.21 -20.93
C LEU A 88 -23.97 6.11 -20.15
N LEU A 89 -25.28 6.29 -19.99
CA LEU A 89 -26.14 5.37 -19.28
C LEU A 89 -26.27 4.00 -19.96
N GLU A 90 -26.24 3.96 -21.30
CA GLU A 90 -26.19 2.72 -22.07
C GLU A 90 -24.90 1.95 -21.80
N LYS A 91 -23.76 2.65 -21.72
CA LYS A 91 -22.48 2.03 -21.38
C LYS A 91 -22.43 1.54 -19.93
N LEU A 92 -23.03 2.29 -19.00
CA LEU A 92 -23.08 1.94 -17.57
C LEU A 92 -24.01 0.76 -17.23
N GLN A 93 -24.67 0.13 -18.21
CA GLN A 93 -25.46 -1.08 -17.97
C GLN A 93 -24.60 -2.27 -17.52
N GLU A 94 -23.39 -2.38 -18.07
CA GLU A 94 -22.40 -3.39 -17.72
C GLU A 94 -21.14 -2.65 -17.22
N PRO A 95 -21.15 -2.18 -15.95
CA PRO A 95 -20.14 -1.23 -15.45
C PRO A 95 -18.71 -1.78 -15.49
N VAL A 96 -18.54 -3.08 -15.24
CA VAL A 96 -17.21 -3.72 -15.28
C VAL A 96 -16.70 -3.83 -16.70
N THR A 97 -17.54 -4.23 -17.66
CA THR A 97 -17.14 -4.31 -19.07
C THR A 97 -16.80 -2.93 -19.62
N TYR A 98 -17.64 -1.93 -19.34
CA TYR A 98 -17.36 -0.55 -19.71
C TYR A 98 -16.02 -0.05 -19.12
N MET A 99 -15.75 -0.37 -17.87
CA MET A 99 -14.49 -0.03 -17.21
C MET A 99 -13.29 -0.73 -17.86
N GLN A 100 -13.41 -2.01 -18.21
CA GLN A 100 -12.35 -2.78 -18.88
C GLN A 100 -12.03 -2.19 -20.26
N GLU A 101 -13.04 -1.75 -21.01
CA GLU A 101 -12.85 -1.04 -22.28
C GLU A 101 -12.21 0.35 -22.07
N LEU A 102 -12.68 1.10 -21.08
CA LEU A 102 -12.18 2.45 -20.77
C LEU A 102 -10.70 2.44 -20.40
N PHE A 103 -10.25 1.45 -19.64
CA PHE A 103 -8.87 1.37 -19.13
C PHE A 103 -7.95 0.47 -19.95
N GLN A 104 -8.44 -0.11 -21.04
CA GLN A 104 -7.62 -0.89 -21.97
C GLN A 104 -6.32 -0.16 -22.40
N PRO A 105 -6.32 1.16 -22.73
CA PRO A 105 -5.11 1.87 -23.14
C PRO A 105 -4.04 1.98 -22.06
N ILE A 106 -4.45 2.03 -20.78
CA ILE A 106 -3.54 2.18 -19.64
C ILE A 106 -3.22 0.85 -18.95
N SER A 107 -3.81 -0.25 -19.42
CA SER A 107 -3.72 -1.58 -18.80
C SER A 107 -2.27 -2.03 -18.59
N SER A 108 -1.38 -1.83 -19.58
CA SER A 108 0.05 -2.18 -19.50
C SER A 108 0.75 -1.49 -18.33
N ARG A 109 0.40 -0.23 -18.05
CA ARG A 109 0.99 0.54 -16.95
C ARG A 109 0.45 0.11 -15.60
N VAL A 110 -0.86 -0.15 -15.52
CA VAL A 110 -1.45 -0.73 -14.31
C VAL A 110 -0.77 -2.05 -13.99
N SER A 111 -0.58 -2.94 -14.97
CA SER A 111 0.14 -4.21 -14.80
C SER A 111 1.55 -4.01 -14.24
N GLN A 112 2.34 -3.08 -14.82
CA GLN A 112 3.69 -2.78 -14.35
C GLN A 112 3.70 -2.29 -12.89
N ILE A 113 2.76 -1.42 -12.51
CA ILE A 113 2.66 -0.90 -11.15
C ILE A 113 2.28 -2.03 -10.18
N LEU A 114 1.32 -2.87 -10.55
CA LEU A 114 0.90 -4.01 -9.72
C LEU A 114 2.05 -5.00 -9.51
N GLU A 115 2.84 -5.29 -10.55
CA GLU A 115 3.97 -6.21 -10.47
C GLU A 115 5.14 -5.63 -9.67
N LEU A 116 5.57 -4.40 -9.98
CA LEU A 116 6.80 -3.82 -9.40
C LEU A 116 6.59 -3.20 -8.02
N ALA A 117 5.42 -2.63 -7.76
CA ALA A 117 5.13 -1.92 -6.52
C ALA A 117 4.31 -2.80 -5.57
N VAL A 118 3.18 -3.32 -6.07
CA VAL A 118 2.17 -3.93 -5.22
C VAL A 118 2.56 -5.35 -4.81
N SER A 119 3.06 -6.18 -5.75
CA SER A 119 3.57 -7.52 -5.43
C SER A 119 4.69 -7.44 -4.40
N ALA A 120 5.66 -6.53 -4.61
CA ALA A 120 6.76 -6.33 -3.69
C ALA A 120 6.30 -5.98 -2.26
N VAL A 121 5.21 -5.24 -2.08
CA VAL A 121 4.68 -4.94 -0.75
C VAL A 121 3.88 -6.10 -0.18
N LEU A 122 2.95 -6.65 -0.96
CA LEU A 122 2.00 -7.65 -0.48
C LEU A 122 2.64 -9.03 -0.25
N ASP A 123 3.69 -9.38 -1.01
CA ASP A 123 4.47 -10.59 -0.77
C ASP A 123 5.27 -10.51 0.55
N HIS A 124 5.49 -9.28 1.07
CA HIS A 124 6.30 -8.99 2.25
C HIS A 124 5.49 -8.58 3.49
N VAL A 125 4.15 -8.60 3.44
CA VAL A 125 3.30 -8.45 4.62
C VAL A 125 2.52 -9.75 4.84
N PRO A 126 3.17 -10.83 5.28
CA PRO A 126 2.47 -12.08 5.51
C PRO A 126 1.86 -12.01 6.92
N THR A 127 0.76 -12.73 7.08
CA THR A 127 0.05 -13.18 8.30
C THR A 127 0.49 -12.66 9.67
N ALA A 128 -0.44 -12.53 10.63
CA ALA A 128 -0.16 -12.11 12.02
C ALA A 128 1.11 -12.76 12.62
N ARG A 129 1.31 -14.06 12.38
CA ARG A 129 2.49 -14.81 12.84
C ARG A 129 3.82 -14.27 12.29
N VAL A 130 3.88 -13.86 11.03
CA VAL A 130 5.13 -13.33 10.46
C VAL A 130 5.42 -11.94 11.03
N LEU A 131 4.40 -11.11 11.23
CA LEU A 131 4.56 -9.83 11.94
C LEU A 131 5.09 -10.05 13.35
N GLU A 132 4.51 -11.01 14.10
CA GLU A 132 4.99 -11.41 15.42
C GLU A 132 6.46 -11.87 15.39
N CYS A 133 6.83 -12.78 14.48
CA CYS A 133 8.20 -13.28 14.37
C CYS A 133 9.21 -12.22 13.90
N SER A 134 8.76 -11.21 13.15
CA SER A 134 9.62 -10.16 12.60
C SER A 134 10.06 -9.14 13.64
N SER A 135 9.38 -9.04 14.79
CA SER A 135 9.65 -8.04 15.83
C SER A 135 9.66 -6.58 15.35
N VAL A 136 8.99 -6.29 14.22
CA VAL A 136 8.95 -4.94 13.58
C VAL A 136 8.33 -3.87 14.48
N PHE A 137 7.43 -4.29 15.37
CA PHE A 137 6.74 -3.42 16.33
C PHE A 137 7.29 -3.54 17.77
N ASP A 138 8.54 -3.99 17.94
CA ASP A 138 9.16 -4.11 19.26
C ASP A 138 9.65 -2.74 19.78
N VAL A 139 8.85 -2.14 20.67
CA VAL A 139 9.10 -0.83 21.29
C VAL A 139 10.37 -0.83 22.14
N SER A 140 10.75 -1.96 22.73
CA SER A 140 11.95 -2.07 23.59
C SER A 140 13.26 -1.88 22.82
N ARG A 141 13.19 -1.87 21.49
CA ARG A 141 14.32 -1.79 20.58
C ARG A 141 14.33 -0.52 19.72
N LEU A 142 13.54 0.49 20.08
CA LEU A 142 13.70 1.85 19.56
C LEU A 142 15.16 2.29 19.78
N GLY A 143 15.77 2.97 18.81
CA GLY A 143 17.17 3.41 18.84
C GLY A 143 18.16 2.46 18.17
N GLN A 144 17.75 1.22 17.86
CA GLN A 144 18.65 0.21 17.30
C GLN A 144 18.49 0.05 15.79
N THR A 145 19.61 -0.15 15.08
CA THR A 145 19.59 -0.45 13.64
C THR A 145 18.94 -1.80 13.40
N GLN A 146 17.66 -1.78 13.02
CA GLN A 146 16.90 -2.98 12.70
C GLN A 146 16.72 -3.16 11.19
N LEU A 147 16.77 -4.43 10.78
CA LEU A 147 16.20 -4.87 9.52
C LEU A 147 14.69 -5.03 9.73
N GLY A 148 13.89 -4.46 8.83
CA GLY A 148 12.47 -4.69 8.75
C GLY A 148 12.15 -6.07 8.15
N ILE A 149 10.92 -6.24 7.68
CA ILE A 149 10.47 -7.52 7.12
C ILE A 149 11.28 -7.81 5.84
N THR A 150 11.73 -9.06 5.70
CA THR A 150 12.35 -9.60 4.46
C THR A 150 13.54 -8.77 3.91
N GLY A 151 14.34 -8.15 4.79
CA GLY A 151 15.56 -7.43 4.41
C GLY A 151 15.34 -5.97 3.99
N LEU A 152 14.13 -5.43 4.12
CA LEU A 152 13.85 -4.01 3.95
C LEU A 152 14.34 -3.20 5.16
N SER A 153 14.53 -1.89 5.00
CA SER A 153 14.74 -1.03 6.17
C SER A 153 13.44 -0.91 6.98
N LEU A 154 13.58 -0.71 8.29
CA LEU A 154 12.45 -0.56 9.20
C LEU A 154 11.53 0.60 8.76
N GLN A 155 12.11 1.75 8.39
CA GLN A 155 11.37 2.92 7.91
C GLN A 155 10.55 2.62 6.65
N ARG A 156 11.10 1.87 5.68
CA ARG A 156 10.34 1.46 4.48
C ARG A 156 9.20 0.52 4.84
N THR A 157 9.43 -0.39 5.77
CA THR A 157 8.40 -1.32 6.27
C THR A 157 7.22 -0.55 6.87
N PHE A 158 7.49 0.45 7.73
CA PHE A 158 6.44 1.31 8.28
C PHE A 158 5.69 2.09 7.21
N SER A 159 6.38 2.69 6.24
CA SER A 159 5.73 3.40 5.12
C SER A 159 4.88 2.48 4.23
N PHE A 160 5.19 1.18 4.16
CA PHE A 160 4.36 0.20 3.47
C PHE A 160 3.15 -0.23 4.28
N LEU A 161 3.33 -0.51 5.58
CA LEU A 161 2.25 -0.86 6.49
C LEU A 161 1.20 0.26 6.61
N GLN A 162 1.66 1.52 6.62
CA GLN A 162 0.76 2.69 6.60
C GLN A 162 -0.17 2.73 5.39
N ARG A 163 0.26 2.18 4.25
CA ARG A 163 -0.46 2.22 2.96
C ARG A 163 -0.95 0.85 2.51
N LEU A 164 -0.97 -0.13 3.41
CA LEU A 164 -1.31 -1.52 3.06
C LEU A 164 -2.70 -1.64 2.45
N ASP A 165 -3.67 -0.90 3.00
CA ASP A 165 -5.06 -0.91 2.50
C ASP A 165 -5.16 -0.31 1.09
N ASP A 166 -4.38 0.73 0.79
CA ASP A 166 -4.31 1.32 -0.55
C ASP A 166 -3.74 0.32 -1.55
N PHE A 167 -2.65 -0.36 -1.22
CA PHE A 167 -2.05 -1.38 -2.10
C PHE A 167 -3.00 -2.57 -2.34
N ARG A 168 -3.70 -3.05 -1.30
CA ARG A 168 -4.75 -4.08 -1.43
C ARG A 168 -5.86 -3.61 -2.35
N SER A 169 -6.36 -2.40 -2.14
CA SER A 169 -7.38 -1.81 -2.99
C SER A 169 -6.92 -1.65 -4.44
N TRP A 170 -5.67 -1.23 -4.66
CA TRP A 170 -5.11 -1.04 -5.99
C TRP A 170 -5.04 -2.36 -6.74
N ALA A 171 -4.62 -3.44 -6.08
CA ALA A 171 -4.60 -4.77 -6.69
C ALA A 171 -6.02 -5.31 -6.94
N GLN A 172 -6.94 -5.19 -5.98
CA GLN A 172 -8.32 -5.65 -6.16
C GLN A 172 -9.02 -4.92 -7.31
N LEU A 173 -8.97 -3.58 -7.34
CA LEU A 173 -9.59 -2.82 -8.42
C LEU A 173 -8.81 -2.95 -9.73
N GLY A 174 -7.48 -3.03 -9.65
CA GLY A 174 -6.59 -3.19 -10.80
C GLY A 174 -6.81 -4.50 -11.55
N PHE A 175 -6.91 -5.64 -10.86
CA PHE A 175 -7.17 -6.92 -11.53
C PHE A 175 -8.61 -7.03 -12.06
N LEU A 176 -9.57 -6.36 -11.43
CA LEU A 176 -10.96 -6.32 -11.90
C LEU A 176 -11.10 -5.47 -13.18
N ALA A 177 -10.48 -4.29 -13.19
CA ALA A 177 -10.53 -3.34 -14.31
C ALA A 177 -9.58 -3.69 -15.46
N CYS A 178 -8.43 -4.30 -15.17
CA CYS A 178 -7.41 -4.66 -16.14
C CYS A 178 -7.05 -6.14 -15.98
N PRO A 179 -7.92 -7.08 -16.43
CA PRO A 179 -7.63 -8.52 -16.29
C PRO A 179 -6.39 -8.97 -17.07
N ALA A 180 -5.96 -8.20 -18.08
CA ALA A 180 -4.69 -8.42 -18.78
C ALA A 180 -3.46 -8.37 -17.84
N ALA A 181 -3.56 -7.70 -16.68
CA ALA A 181 -2.50 -7.69 -15.67
C ALA A 181 -2.21 -9.06 -15.06
N LEU A 182 -3.12 -10.03 -15.21
CA LEU A 182 -2.95 -11.40 -14.70
C LEU A 182 -1.96 -12.24 -15.52
N GLN A 183 -1.41 -11.70 -16.60
CA GLN A 183 -0.31 -12.30 -17.35
C GLN A 183 1.05 -12.24 -16.63
N GLY A 184 1.20 -11.38 -15.60
CA GLY A 184 2.46 -11.20 -14.88
C GLY A 184 2.91 -12.45 -14.10
N VAL A 185 4.22 -12.57 -13.86
CA VAL A 185 4.87 -13.80 -13.33
C VAL A 185 4.35 -14.20 -11.94
N ASN A 186 3.89 -13.24 -11.13
CA ASN A 186 3.32 -13.46 -9.79
C ASN A 186 1.86 -12.97 -9.66
N ALA A 187 1.23 -12.54 -10.75
CA ALA A 187 -0.06 -11.86 -10.66
C ALA A 187 -1.19 -12.79 -10.18
N GLN A 188 -1.16 -14.07 -10.58
CA GLN A 188 -2.16 -15.06 -10.16
C GLN A 188 -2.01 -15.48 -8.69
N SER A 189 -0.77 -15.63 -8.21
CA SER A 189 -0.51 -15.91 -6.79
C SER A 189 -0.91 -14.73 -5.91
N LEU A 190 -0.61 -13.50 -6.35
CA LEU A 190 -1.03 -12.28 -5.68
C LEU A 190 -2.56 -12.17 -5.61
N LEU A 191 -3.24 -12.41 -6.73
CA LEU A 191 -4.70 -12.45 -6.76
C LEU A 191 -5.25 -13.49 -5.79
N ALA A 192 -4.67 -14.70 -5.79
CA ALA A 192 -5.11 -15.77 -4.89
C ALA A 192 -4.91 -15.39 -3.41
N ALA A 193 -3.81 -14.73 -3.06
CA ALA A 193 -3.58 -14.23 -1.70
C ALA A 193 -4.65 -13.19 -1.31
N LEU A 194 -4.95 -12.23 -2.17
CA LEU A 194 -5.96 -11.18 -1.92
C LEU A 194 -7.38 -11.73 -1.76
N LEU A 195 -7.77 -12.70 -2.59
CA LEU A 195 -9.08 -13.33 -2.52
C LEU A 195 -9.24 -14.18 -1.26
N ARG A 196 -8.16 -14.79 -0.74
CA ARG A 196 -8.21 -15.55 0.51
C ARG A 196 -8.38 -14.67 1.75
N GLU A 197 -8.02 -13.39 1.69
CA GLU A 197 -8.08 -12.47 2.84
C GLU A 197 -9.41 -11.71 2.96
N SER A 198 -10.14 -11.48 1.88
CA SER A 198 -11.35 -10.63 1.91
C SER A 198 -12.51 -11.24 1.13
N PHE A 199 -13.72 -11.04 1.64
CA PHE A 199 -14.94 -11.44 0.94
C PHE A 199 -15.60 -10.27 0.22
N LEU A 200 -15.34 -9.05 0.71
CA LEU A 200 -16.01 -7.84 0.29
C LEU A 200 -15.01 -6.87 -0.32
N LEU A 201 -15.47 -6.16 -1.34
CA LEU A 201 -14.76 -5.05 -1.98
C LEU A 201 -15.37 -3.73 -1.50
N PRO A 202 -14.64 -2.92 -0.72
CA PRO A 202 -15.14 -1.62 -0.28
C PRO A 202 -15.10 -0.59 -1.43
N LEU A 203 -16.26 0.00 -1.73
CA LEU A 203 -16.35 1.07 -2.73
C LEU A 203 -16.21 2.44 -2.08
N TYR A 204 -17.19 2.83 -1.27
CA TYR A 204 -17.23 4.13 -0.61
C TYR A 204 -18.11 4.07 0.63
N GLY A 205 -17.63 4.57 1.76
CA GLY A 205 -18.35 4.51 3.03
C GLY A 205 -18.65 3.06 3.44
N ASP A 206 -19.93 2.78 3.62
CA ASP A 206 -20.54 1.48 3.95
C ASP A 206 -20.87 0.64 2.71
N VAL A 207 -20.75 1.18 1.49
CA VAL A 207 -21.07 0.45 0.27
C VAL A 207 -19.97 -0.56 -0.06
N VAL A 208 -20.35 -1.84 -0.01
CA VAL A 208 -19.49 -3.00 -0.30
C VAL A 208 -20.08 -3.86 -1.41
N LEU A 209 -19.21 -4.55 -2.17
CA LEU A 209 -19.60 -5.53 -3.19
C LEU A 209 -19.03 -6.92 -2.90
N PRO A 210 -19.71 -8.01 -3.29
CA PRO A 210 -19.20 -9.37 -3.12
C PRO A 210 -18.01 -9.63 -4.05
N LEU A 211 -16.80 -9.68 -3.48
CA LEU A 211 -15.54 -9.74 -4.23
C LEU A 211 -15.47 -10.98 -5.12
N HIS A 212 -15.72 -12.15 -4.55
CA HIS A 212 -15.60 -13.42 -5.26
C HIS A 212 -16.59 -13.56 -6.42
N SER A 213 -17.84 -13.12 -6.24
CA SER A 213 -18.85 -13.15 -7.31
C SER A 213 -18.45 -12.26 -8.49
N MET A 214 -17.91 -11.06 -8.21
CA MET A 214 -17.42 -10.14 -9.25
C MET A 214 -16.28 -10.74 -10.05
N TYR A 215 -15.31 -11.36 -9.37
CA TYR A 215 -14.18 -12.01 -10.02
C TYR A 215 -14.58 -13.27 -10.79
N GLN A 216 -15.54 -14.03 -10.27
CA GLN A 216 -16.08 -15.19 -10.95
C GLN A 216 -16.77 -14.79 -12.27
N GLN A 217 -17.52 -13.69 -12.27
CA GLN A 217 -18.24 -13.21 -13.45
C GLN A 217 -17.34 -12.53 -14.48
N HIS A 218 -16.42 -11.66 -14.06
CA HIS A 218 -15.71 -10.75 -14.98
C HIS A 218 -14.23 -11.05 -15.20
N VAL A 219 -13.58 -11.76 -14.27
CA VAL A 219 -12.12 -12.03 -14.34
C VAL A 219 -11.85 -13.48 -14.75
N THR A 220 -12.66 -14.43 -14.29
CA THR A 220 -12.51 -15.86 -14.65
C THR A 220 -12.56 -16.11 -16.16
N PRO A 221 -13.50 -15.51 -16.94
CA PRO A 221 -13.50 -15.69 -18.40
C PRO A 221 -12.22 -15.15 -19.06
N ALA A 222 -11.69 -14.03 -18.56
CA ALA A 222 -10.45 -13.46 -19.07
C ALA A 222 -9.25 -14.36 -18.72
N LEU A 223 -9.19 -14.93 -17.52
CA LEU A 223 -8.16 -15.89 -17.13
C LEU A 223 -8.16 -17.13 -18.03
N GLU A 224 -9.33 -17.71 -18.32
CA GLU A 224 -9.47 -18.85 -19.22
C GLU A 224 -8.95 -18.53 -20.63
N GLN A 225 -9.28 -17.34 -21.14
CA GLN A 225 -8.79 -16.86 -22.45
C GLN A 225 -7.28 -16.67 -22.45
N LEU A 226 -6.71 -16.08 -21.40
CA LEU A 226 -5.27 -15.87 -21.26
C LEU A 226 -4.50 -17.20 -21.28
N VAL A 227 -4.94 -18.19 -20.50
CA VAL A 227 -4.34 -19.53 -20.50
C VAL A 227 -4.45 -20.18 -21.88
N CYS A 228 -5.59 -19.99 -22.57
CA CYS A 228 -5.75 -20.53 -23.92
C CYS A 228 -4.72 -19.95 -24.89
N VAL A 229 -4.54 -18.63 -24.90
CA VAL A 229 -3.60 -17.93 -25.79
C VAL A 229 -2.15 -18.30 -25.49
N LEU A 230 -1.76 -18.38 -24.22
CA LEU A 230 -0.39 -18.70 -23.83
C LEU A 230 0.03 -20.13 -24.19
N LEU A 231 -0.91 -21.08 -24.18
CA LEU A 231 -0.63 -22.49 -24.39
C LEU A 231 -0.92 -22.98 -25.81
N ASP A 232 -1.48 -22.13 -26.69
CA ASP A 232 -1.71 -22.46 -28.11
C ASP A 232 -0.41 -22.80 -28.85
N SER A 233 0.72 -22.29 -28.37
CA SER A 233 2.07 -22.56 -28.88
C SER A 233 2.69 -23.86 -28.36
N SER A 234 2.14 -24.47 -27.31
CA SER A 234 2.80 -25.56 -26.54
C SER A 234 2.49 -26.99 -27.02
N GLY A 235 1.51 -27.17 -27.91
CA GLY A 235 1.15 -28.48 -28.50
C GLY A 235 0.55 -29.53 -27.54
N ASN A 236 0.62 -29.34 -26.22
CA ASN A 236 0.17 -30.30 -25.21
C ASN A 236 -1.27 -30.01 -24.76
N LYS A 237 -2.25 -30.63 -25.45
CA LYS A 237 -3.69 -30.43 -25.19
C LYS A 237 -4.12 -30.79 -23.76
N ALA A 238 -3.50 -31.80 -23.15
CA ALA A 238 -3.83 -32.24 -21.79
C ALA A 238 -3.41 -31.21 -20.73
N ALA A 239 -2.19 -30.68 -20.83
CA ALA A 239 -1.70 -29.62 -19.94
C ALA A 239 -2.53 -28.33 -20.08
N LYS A 240 -2.93 -27.99 -21.32
CA LYS A 240 -3.83 -26.86 -21.60
C LYS A 240 -5.17 -27.01 -20.89
N GLN A 241 -5.81 -28.17 -21.02
CA GLN A 241 -7.11 -28.41 -20.40
C GLN A 241 -7.02 -28.36 -18.87
N GLN A 242 -5.93 -28.86 -18.28
CA GLN A 242 -5.70 -28.78 -16.84
C GLN A 242 -5.53 -27.33 -16.35
N GLN A 243 -4.70 -26.52 -17.01
CA GLN A 243 -4.49 -25.12 -16.59
C GLN A 243 -5.75 -24.26 -16.75
N VAL A 244 -6.56 -24.52 -17.78
CA VAL A 244 -7.87 -23.84 -17.94
C VAL A 244 -8.81 -24.23 -16.79
N GLN A 245 -8.82 -25.51 -16.40
CA GLN A 245 -9.62 -25.97 -15.27
C GLN A 245 -9.13 -25.38 -13.93
N GLU A 246 -7.82 -25.25 -13.75
CA GLU A 246 -7.23 -24.59 -12.57
C GLU A 246 -7.60 -23.11 -12.51
N ALA A 247 -7.51 -22.38 -13.63
CA ALA A 247 -7.92 -20.98 -13.75
C ALA A 247 -9.42 -20.80 -13.43
N ARG A 248 -10.28 -21.69 -13.94
CA ARG A 248 -11.72 -21.68 -13.68
C ARG A 248 -12.06 -21.92 -12.21
N GLN A 249 -11.29 -22.77 -11.55
CA GLN A 249 -11.51 -23.11 -10.14
C GLN A 249 -10.80 -22.15 -9.18
N LEU A 250 -9.91 -21.27 -9.65
CA LEU A 250 -9.08 -20.41 -8.81
C LEU A 250 -9.92 -19.58 -7.82
N VAL A 251 -10.90 -18.84 -8.33
CA VAL A 251 -11.74 -17.96 -7.52
C VAL A 251 -12.57 -18.77 -6.52
N GLY A 252 -13.14 -19.90 -6.93
CA GLY A 252 -13.92 -20.78 -6.04
C GLY A 252 -13.09 -21.41 -4.93
N LYS A 253 -11.84 -21.84 -5.22
CA LYS A 253 -10.90 -22.36 -4.21
C LYS A 253 -10.48 -21.26 -3.23
N CYS A 254 -10.24 -20.05 -3.72
CA CYS A 254 -9.90 -18.91 -2.85
C CYS A 254 -11.07 -18.53 -1.95
N TYR A 255 -12.31 -18.55 -2.46
CA TYR A 255 -13.52 -18.33 -1.65
C TYR A 255 -13.62 -19.35 -0.51
N GLN A 256 -13.47 -20.64 -0.81
CA GLN A 256 -13.55 -21.67 0.23
C GLN A 256 -12.45 -21.48 1.28
N SER A 257 -11.22 -21.23 0.83
CA SER A 257 -10.11 -20.94 1.75
C SER A 257 -10.35 -19.68 2.58
N ALA A 258 -10.96 -18.64 2.02
CA ALA A 258 -11.33 -17.43 2.76
C ALA A 258 -12.34 -17.76 3.87
N VAL A 259 -13.39 -18.52 3.53
CA VAL A 259 -14.41 -18.98 4.49
C VAL A 259 -13.77 -19.75 5.65
N ASP A 260 -12.81 -20.61 5.35
CA ASP A 260 -12.19 -21.47 6.36
C ASP A 260 -11.16 -20.74 7.26
N THR A 261 -10.52 -19.67 6.77
CA THR A 261 -9.31 -19.12 7.43
C THR A 261 -9.31 -17.61 7.69
N ALA A 262 -10.05 -16.80 6.92
CA ALA A 262 -9.93 -15.35 6.96
C ALA A 262 -10.30 -14.77 8.33
N GLU A 263 -11.41 -15.23 8.93
CA GLU A 263 -11.85 -14.76 10.27
C GLU A 263 -10.79 -14.99 11.34
N ALA A 264 -10.24 -16.21 11.41
CA ALA A 264 -9.24 -16.58 12.40
C ALA A 264 -7.95 -15.76 12.24
N GLU A 265 -7.54 -15.53 10.99
CA GLU A 265 -6.36 -14.73 10.65
C GLU A 265 -6.56 -13.26 11.04
N HIS A 266 -7.69 -12.65 10.67
CA HIS A 266 -8.00 -11.26 11.04
C HIS A 266 -8.17 -11.09 12.57
N ALA A 267 -8.74 -12.07 13.26
CA ALA A 267 -8.78 -12.07 14.73
C ALA A 267 -7.38 -12.14 15.35
N ALA A 268 -6.45 -12.91 14.76
CA ALA A 268 -5.06 -12.94 15.21
C ALA A 268 -4.35 -11.60 14.98
N ARG A 269 -4.56 -10.96 13.82
CA ARG A 269 -4.03 -9.63 13.51
C ARG A 269 -4.51 -8.57 14.49
N ARG A 270 -5.81 -8.55 14.81
CA ARG A 270 -6.40 -7.65 15.80
C ARG A 270 -5.80 -7.84 17.19
N ARG A 271 -5.63 -9.09 17.63
CA ARG A 271 -4.98 -9.40 18.92
C ARG A 271 -3.54 -8.91 18.97
N TYR A 272 -2.77 -9.17 17.91
CA TYR A 272 -1.39 -8.73 17.80
C TYR A 272 -1.26 -7.21 17.86
N ILE A 273 -2.00 -6.49 17.01
CA ILE A 273 -1.89 -5.03 16.92
C ILE A 273 -2.43 -4.33 18.17
N CYS A 274 -3.45 -4.89 18.82
CA CYS A 274 -3.93 -4.39 20.10
C CYS A 274 -2.81 -4.41 21.15
N ARG A 275 -2.05 -5.50 21.22
CA ARG A 275 -0.92 -5.63 22.14
C ARG A 275 0.19 -4.62 21.82
N VAL A 276 0.54 -4.49 20.54
CA VAL A 276 1.53 -3.50 20.07
C VAL A 276 1.16 -2.08 20.49
N LEU A 277 -0.10 -1.67 20.29
CA LEU A 277 -0.55 -0.32 20.66
C LEU A 277 -0.53 -0.12 22.17
N GLN A 278 -0.89 -1.13 22.96
CA GLN A 278 -0.82 -1.08 24.43
C GLN A 278 0.63 -0.98 24.93
N ASP A 279 1.54 -1.77 24.36
CA ASP A 279 2.96 -1.72 24.72
C ASP A 279 3.57 -0.34 24.35
N LEU A 280 3.18 0.23 23.21
CA LEU A 280 3.59 1.58 22.80
C LEU A 280 3.08 2.65 23.76
N LEU A 281 1.82 2.57 24.19
CA LEU A 281 1.24 3.49 25.17
C LEU A 281 2.01 3.47 26.48
N VAL A 282 2.23 2.28 27.05
CA VAL A 282 2.93 2.14 28.33
C VAL A 282 4.33 2.73 28.25
N CYS A 283 5.10 2.41 27.19
CA CYS A 283 6.45 2.94 27.05
C CYS A 283 6.51 4.46 26.84
N CYS A 284 5.56 5.03 26.08
CA CYS A 284 5.56 6.47 25.81
C CYS A 284 4.94 7.30 26.94
N GLU A 285 4.05 6.72 27.76
CA GLU A 285 3.58 7.33 29.00
C GLU A 285 4.69 7.35 30.06
N ASP A 286 5.51 6.30 30.12
CA ASP A 286 6.69 6.24 31.00
C ASP A 286 7.80 7.22 30.56
N ASP A 287 8.04 7.35 29.26
CA ASP A 287 9.03 8.27 28.69
C ASP A 287 8.59 8.89 27.35
N ALA A 288 8.03 10.10 27.41
CA ALA A 288 7.58 10.86 26.25
C ALA A 288 8.72 11.25 25.29
N SER A 289 9.99 11.19 25.72
CA SER A 289 11.13 11.50 24.83
C SER A 289 11.34 10.45 23.74
N LEU A 290 10.74 9.26 23.90
CA LEU A 290 10.76 8.18 22.89
C LEU A 290 9.79 8.45 21.72
N LEU A 291 8.83 9.35 21.89
CA LEU A 291 7.74 9.57 20.93
C LEU A 291 8.21 10.00 19.53
N PRO A 292 9.20 10.90 19.37
CA PRO A 292 9.70 11.28 18.04
C PRO A 292 10.28 10.09 17.26
N GLU A 293 10.95 9.17 17.95
CA GLU A 293 11.52 7.97 17.33
C GLU A 293 10.46 6.89 17.10
N ALA A 294 9.50 6.75 18.03
CA ALA A 294 8.38 5.83 17.91
C ALA A 294 7.34 6.26 16.87
N LEU A 295 7.32 7.53 16.45
CA LEU A 295 6.28 8.09 15.59
C LEU A 295 6.01 7.28 14.31
N PRO A 296 7.02 6.86 13.51
CA PRO A 296 6.76 6.05 12.31
C PRO A 296 6.09 4.70 12.64
N MET A 297 6.46 4.10 13.77
CA MET A 297 5.88 2.86 14.28
C MET A 297 4.45 3.09 14.75
N ALA A 298 4.18 4.15 15.53
CA ALA A 298 2.85 4.51 16.00
C ALA A 298 1.88 4.73 14.83
N LEU A 299 2.29 5.50 13.81
CA LEU A 299 1.50 5.76 12.62
C LEU A 299 1.24 4.47 11.80
N ALA A 300 2.25 3.60 11.68
CA ALA A 300 2.08 2.31 11.01
C ALA A 300 1.14 1.39 11.78
N ALA A 301 1.25 1.35 13.11
CA ALA A 301 0.40 0.54 13.96
C ALA A 301 -1.06 1.03 13.92
N GLN A 302 -1.29 2.34 13.98
CA GLN A 302 -2.62 2.94 13.85
C GLN A 302 -3.25 2.67 12.48
N ALA A 303 -2.47 2.81 11.40
CA ALA A 303 -2.97 2.51 10.05
C ALA A 303 -3.35 1.03 9.90
N TYR A 304 -2.52 0.13 10.44
CA TYR A 304 -2.80 -1.31 10.44
C TYR A 304 -4.05 -1.63 11.28
N ALA A 305 -4.16 -1.09 12.49
CA ALA A 305 -5.34 -1.21 13.35
C ALA A 305 -6.62 -0.72 12.67
N LYS A 306 -6.57 0.46 12.04
CA LYS A 306 -7.69 1.02 11.26
C LYS A 306 -8.11 0.07 10.15
N SER A 307 -7.16 -0.52 9.41
CA SER A 307 -7.48 -1.45 8.33
C SER A 307 -8.22 -2.70 8.83
N GLU A 308 -7.80 -3.24 9.99
CA GLU A 308 -8.43 -4.41 10.61
C GLU A 308 -9.81 -4.10 11.20
N LEU A 309 -10.00 -2.91 11.79
CA LEU A 309 -11.30 -2.43 12.25
C LEU A 309 -12.28 -2.23 11.09
N LEU A 310 -11.84 -1.58 10.01
CA LEU A 310 -12.66 -1.39 8.81
C LEU A 310 -13.03 -2.73 8.18
N TRP A 311 -12.11 -3.68 8.12
CA TRP A 311 -12.41 -5.04 7.67
C TRP A 311 -13.47 -5.68 8.56
N TYR A 312 -13.32 -5.65 9.88
CA TYR A 312 -14.28 -6.26 10.81
C TYR A 312 -15.69 -5.69 10.67
N PHE A 313 -15.84 -4.35 10.72
CA PHE A 313 -17.15 -3.71 10.66
C PHE A 313 -17.86 -3.93 9.32
N ARG A 314 -17.12 -4.06 8.22
CA ARG A 314 -17.69 -4.38 6.91
C ARG A 314 -18.22 -5.81 6.82
N HIS A 315 -17.60 -6.75 7.53
CA HIS A 315 -17.93 -8.17 7.40
C HIS A 315 -18.88 -8.67 8.49
N VAL A 316 -18.92 -8.07 9.69
CA VAL A 316 -19.85 -8.48 10.76
C VAL A 316 -21.32 -8.20 10.41
N ALA A 317 -21.59 -7.12 9.67
CA ALA A 317 -22.94 -6.71 9.33
C ALA A 317 -23.52 -7.45 8.10
N GLU A 318 -22.69 -8.19 7.37
CA GLU A 318 -23.03 -8.74 6.06
C GLU A 318 -23.18 -10.26 6.10
N VAL A 319 -24.26 -10.77 5.50
CA VAL A 319 -24.41 -12.20 5.25
C VAL A 319 -23.66 -12.54 3.97
N LEU A 320 -22.63 -13.38 4.09
CA LEU A 320 -21.82 -13.77 2.94
C LEU A 320 -22.68 -14.55 1.93
N PRO A 321 -22.61 -14.24 0.61
CA PRO A 321 -23.32 -15.01 -0.39
C PRO A 321 -22.74 -16.43 -0.48
N ALA A 322 -23.60 -17.44 -0.67
CA ALA A 322 -23.16 -18.82 -0.84
C ALA A 322 -22.34 -18.99 -2.14
N ALA A 323 -21.33 -19.87 -2.11
CA ALA A 323 -20.51 -20.21 -3.27
C ALA A 323 -21.39 -20.57 -4.49
N GLY A 324 -21.25 -19.84 -5.59
CA GLY A 324 -21.93 -20.16 -6.85
C GLY A 324 -23.34 -19.59 -7.02
N SER A 325 -23.78 -18.63 -6.20
CA SER A 325 -24.94 -17.80 -6.51
C SER A 325 -24.64 -16.88 -7.70
N GLY A 326 -24.69 -17.45 -8.90
CA GLY A 326 -24.71 -16.69 -10.15
C GLY A 326 -25.94 -15.79 -10.18
N ALA A 327 -25.75 -14.54 -10.59
CA ALA A 327 -26.79 -13.55 -10.86
C ALA A 327 -27.50 -12.94 -9.64
N ALA A 328 -26.76 -12.47 -8.64
CA ALA A 328 -27.20 -11.24 -7.98
C ALA A 328 -26.77 -10.08 -8.90
N LYS A 329 -27.68 -9.54 -9.71
CA LYS A 329 -27.52 -8.18 -10.28
C LYS A 329 -27.02 -7.31 -9.14
N LEU A 330 -25.89 -6.62 -9.27
CA LEU A 330 -25.18 -6.07 -8.12
C LEU A 330 -25.76 -4.76 -7.55
N GLY A 331 -27.08 -4.79 -7.38
CA GLY A 331 -27.89 -3.76 -6.75
C GLY A 331 -29.09 -4.35 -6.02
N LEU A 332 -28.87 -4.76 -4.77
CA LEU A 332 -29.73 -4.58 -3.59
C LEU A 332 -28.84 -4.89 -2.37
N PRO A 333 -29.08 -4.31 -1.19
CA PRO A 333 -28.38 -4.76 0.02
C PRO A 333 -28.61 -6.28 0.17
N LEU A 334 -27.62 -7.00 0.70
CA LEU A 334 -27.66 -8.44 1.01
C LEU A 334 -28.75 -8.83 2.05
N LEU A 335 -29.79 -8.01 2.19
CA LEU A 335 -30.87 -8.11 3.18
C LEU A 335 -32.06 -8.96 2.72
N SER A 336 -32.04 -9.58 1.53
CA SER A 336 -33.24 -10.25 0.99
C SER A 336 -33.07 -11.70 0.53
N GLU A 337 -31.90 -12.31 0.65
CA GLU A 337 -31.78 -13.76 0.42
C GLU A 337 -31.48 -14.47 1.74
N LYS A 338 -32.17 -15.59 1.97
CA LYS A 338 -32.11 -16.39 3.20
C LYS A 338 -30.66 -16.52 3.71
N PRO A 339 -30.41 -16.35 5.02
CA PRO A 339 -29.07 -16.46 5.59
C PRO A 339 -28.57 -17.88 5.45
N GLY A 340 -27.73 -18.12 4.45
CA GLY A 340 -27.08 -19.40 4.19
C GLY A 340 -25.55 -19.32 4.20
N GLY A 341 -24.98 -18.12 4.33
CA GLY A 341 -23.53 -17.92 4.42
C GLY A 341 -23.02 -17.88 5.86
N PRO A 342 -21.70 -18.06 6.04
CA PRO A 342 -21.06 -17.91 7.34
C PRO A 342 -21.25 -16.48 7.86
N GLN A 343 -21.69 -16.35 9.12
CA GLN A 343 -21.70 -15.10 9.87
C GLN A 343 -20.47 -15.07 10.76
N LEU A 344 -19.79 -13.93 10.80
CA LEU A 344 -18.64 -13.73 11.69
C LEU A 344 -19.07 -13.70 13.14
N SER A 345 -18.21 -14.23 14.01
CA SER A 345 -18.38 -14.17 15.45
C SER A 345 -18.04 -12.78 15.97
N GLU A 346 -18.71 -12.35 17.04
CA GLU A 346 -18.35 -11.12 17.76
C GLU A 346 -16.95 -11.27 18.39
N ASP A 347 -16.07 -10.29 18.13
CA ASP A 347 -14.71 -10.29 18.66
C ASP A 347 -14.55 -9.21 19.76
N ALA A 348 -14.37 -9.65 21.00
CA ALA A 348 -14.17 -8.77 22.15
C ALA A 348 -12.96 -7.83 22.01
N HIS A 349 -11.94 -8.20 21.24
CA HIS A 349 -10.74 -7.38 21.05
C HIS A 349 -10.99 -6.14 20.20
N VAL A 350 -12.11 -6.06 19.48
CA VAL A 350 -12.45 -4.88 18.67
C VAL A 350 -12.63 -3.66 19.56
N VAL A 351 -13.32 -3.79 20.70
CA VAL A 351 -13.52 -2.70 21.66
C VAL A 351 -12.18 -2.26 22.25
N THR A 352 -11.34 -3.21 22.66
CA THR A 352 -10.00 -2.93 23.19
C THR A 352 -9.11 -2.25 22.14
N LEU A 353 -9.20 -2.68 20.88
CA LEU A 353 -8.43 -2.12 19.78
C LEU A 353 -8.88 -0.68 19.46
N VAL A 354 -10.18 -0.40 19.46
CA VAL A 354 -10.69 0.97 19.31
C VAL A 354 -10.16 1.84 20.45
N ALA A 355 -10.28 1.39 21.70
CA ALA A 355 -9.79 2.13 22.86
C ALA A 355 -8.27 2.41 22.78
N ALA A 356 -7.46 1.40 22.44
CA ALA A 356 -6.02 1.56 22.28
C ALA A 356 -5.65 2.51 21.13
N THR A 357 -6.38 2.44 20.01
CA THR A 357 -6.16 3.35 18.87
C THR A 357 -6.47 4.80 19.25
N THR A 358 -7.56 5.03 19.97
CA THR A 358 -7.94 6.36 20.49
C THR A 358 -6.91 6.88 21.48
N ALA A 359 -6.47 6.05 22.45
CA ALA A 359 -5.46 6.47 23.42
C ALA A 359 -4.13 6.86 22.76
N VAL A 360 -3.67 6.13 21.73
CA VAL A 360 -2.45 6.52 20.99
C VAL A 360 -2.67 7.82 20.22
N TYR A 361 -3.87 8.05 19.69
CA TYR A 361 -4.20 9.31 19.03
C TYR A 361 -4.15 10.48 20.02
N ASP A 362 -4.76 10.34 21.19
CA ASP A 362 -4.78 11.36 22.25
C ASP A 362 -3.35 11.68 22.72
N LEU A 363 -2.50 10.66 22.90
CA LEU A 363 -1.08 10.82 23.23
C LEU A 363 -0.31 11.61 22.16
N LEU A 364 -0.55 11.30 20.88
CA LEU A 364 0.09 12.01 19.76
C LEU A 364 -0.40 13.47 19.65
N GLU A 365 -1.67 13.73 19.98
CA GLU A 365 -2.24 15.08 20.01
C GLU A 365 -1.66 15.90 21.16
N GLU A 366 -1.57 15.34 22.36
CA GLU A 366 -0.98 15.97 23.55
C GLU A 366 0.48 16.43 23.29
N HIS A 367 1.25 15.60 22.59
CA HIS A 367 2.66 15.87 22.30
C HIS A 367 2.92 16.45 20.90
N GLN A 368 1.90 16.92 20.20
CA GLN A 368 2.02 17.41 18.82
C GLN A 368 3.10 18.50 18.65
N GLY A 369 3.20 19.44 19.61
CA GLY A 369 4.19 20.52 19.55
C GLY A 369 5.64 20.03 19.58
N VAL A 370 5.93 19.02 20.40
CA VAL A 370 7.27 18.40 20.49
C VAL A 370 7.58 17.65 19.20
N LEU A 371 6.62 16.88 18.69
CA LEU A 371 6.76 16.14 17.44
C LEU A 371 7.04 17.06 16.24
N GLN A 372 6.30 18.17 16.14
CA GLN A 372 6.52 19.17 15.08
C GLN A 372 7.91 19.80 15.17
N GLY A 373 8.36 20.17 16.38
CA GLY A 373 9.70 20.70 16.60
C GLY A 373 10.80 19.73 16.15
N CYS A 374 10.70 18.44 16.53
CA CYS A 374 11.64 17.41 16.13
C CYS A 374 11.65 17.15 14.61
N GLN A 375 10.47 17.14 13.98
CA GLN A 375 10.36 16.98 12.53
C GLN A 375 10.98 18.15 11.78
N LEU A 376 10.71 19.39 12.18
CA LEU A 376 11.31 20.58 11.59
C LEU A 376 12.83 20.59 11.74
N ALA A 377 13.34 20.21 12.91
CA ALA A 377 14.79 20.08 13.14
C ALA A 377 15.42 19.02 12.22
N THR A 378 14.75 17.87 12.05
CA THR A 378 15.22 16.79 11.15
C THR A 378 15.18 17.22 9.69
N MET A 379 14.10 17.89 9.26
CA MET A 379 13.99 18.45 7.91
C MET A 379 15.09 19.49 7.66
N ARG A 380 15.34 20.39 8.62
CA ARG A 380 16.43 21.38 8.53
C ARG A 380 17.78 20.68 8.39
N ALA A 381 18.07 19.69 9.23
CA ALA A 381 19.32 18.93 9.16
C ALA A 381 19.49 18.21 7.81
N LEU A 382 18.42 17.61 7.27
CA LEU A 382 18.46 16.95 5.95
C LEU A 382 18.67 17.96 4.81
N LEU A 383 18.01 19.12 4.86
CA LEU A 383 18.21 20.19 3.88
C LEU A 383 19.64 20.74 3.92
N GLU A 384 20.19 20.92 5.12
CA GLU A 384 21.58 21.34 5.33
C GLU A 384 22.59 20.29 4.84
N GLN A 385 22.32 19.00 5.04
CA GLN A 385 23.23 17.92 4.66
C GLN A 385 23.13 17.53 3.17
N GLN A 386 21.96 17.62 2.55
CA GLN A 386 21.75 17.15 1.17
C GLN A 386 21.67 18.30 0.18
N VAL A 387 20.88 19.33 0.47
CA VAL A 387 20.57 20.38 -0.52
C VAL A 387 21.66 21.43 -0.58
N LEU A 388 22.18 21.88 0.56
CA LEU A 388 23.25 22.90 0.62
C LEU A 388 24.56 22.48 -0.07
N PRO A 389 25.11 21.27 0.13
CA PRO A 389 26.32 20.86 -0.59
C PRO A 389 26.07 20.59 -2.08
N GLU A 390 24.92 20.05 -2.46
CA GLU A 390 24.57 19.83 -3.87
C GLU A 390 24.33 21.15 -4.60
N THR A 391 23.64 22.12 -3.98
CA THR A 391 23.47 23.47 -4.56
C THR A 391 24.79 24.23 -4.62
N ALA A 392 25.67 24.11 -3.62
CA ALA A 392 27.02 24.67 -3.67
C ALA A 392 27.85 24.03 -4.81
N ALA A 393 27.73 22.71 -5.03
CA ALA A 393 28.40 22.03 -6.14
C ALA A 393 27.84 22.45 -7.52
N VAL A 394 26.53 22.64 -7.64
CA VAL A 394 25.88 23.15 -8.87
C VAL A 394 26.27 24.60 -9.15
N LEU A 395 26.36 25.44 -8.11
CA LEU A 395 26.83 26.83 -8.25
C LEU A 395 28.32 26.88 -8.61
N ALA A 396 29.18 26.08 -7.97
CA ALA A 396 30.60 26.02 -8.28
C ALA A 396 30.89 25.46 -9.69
N THR A 397 30.08 24.52 -10.18
CA THR A 397 30.17 24.05 -11.57
C THR A 397 29.61 25.07 -12.57
N SER A 398 28.56 25.81 -12.21
CA SER A 398 28.08 26.95 -13.00
C SER A 398 29.13 28.07 -13.10
N ASP A 399 29.82 28.39 -12.01
CA ASP A 399 30.88 29.42 -11.98
C ASP A 399 32.13 28.97 -12.76
N ARG A 400 32.52 27.69 -12.67
CA ARG A 400 33.57 27.12 -13.54
C ARG A 400 33.20 27.15 -15.02
N ASN A 401 31.96 26.82 -15.37
CA ASN A 401 31.49 26.88 -16.75
C ASN A 401 31.33 28.31 -17.27
N ALA A 402 31.04 29.27 -16.39
CA ALA A 402 31.04 30.70 -16.72
C ALA A 402 32.46 31.25 -16.97
N GLN A 403 33.48 30.67 -16.32
CA GLN A 403 34.89 31.06 -16.50
C GLN A 403 35.57 30.41 -17.73
N VAL A 404 34.98 29.39 -18.35
CA VAL A 404 35.59 28.60 -19.44
C VAL A 404 35.04 28.95 -20.85
N ILE A 405 34.25 30.02 -21.01
CA ILE A 405 33.85 30.49 -22.34
C ILE A 405 34.79 31.60 -22.83
N PRO A 406 35.83 31.31 -23.63
CA PRO A 406 36.46 32.34 -24.44
C PRO A 406 35.43 32.84 -25.46
N THR A 407 35.25 34.15 -25.50
CA THR A 407 34.34 34.85 -26.40
C THR A 407 34.75 34.67 -27.86
N THR A 408 34.30 33.62 -28.50
CA THR A 408 34.25 33.55 -29.96
C THR A 408 32.97 32.85 -30.41
N GLY A 409 32.01 33.65 -30.91
CA GLY A 409 31.08 33.26 -31.96
C GLY A 409 29.86 32.39 -31.58
N LYS A 410 28.70 33.06 -31.53
CA LYS A 410 27.32 32.57 -31.82
C LYS A 410 26.72 31.44 -30.96
N ASP A 411 25.62 31.82 -30.31
CA ASP A 411 24.45 31.01 -29.92
C ASP A 411 24.65 29.76 -29.07
N ARG A 412 24.76 29.95 -27.75
CA ARG A 412 24.15 29.03 -26.76
C ARG A 412 23.59 29.80 -25.57
N VAL A 413 22.27 29.93 -25.52
CA VAL A 413 21.54 30.41 -24.35
C VAL A 413 21.54 29.27 -23.32
N VAL A 414 22.50 29.29 -22.40
CA VAL A 414 22.37 28.55 -21.13
C VAL A 414 21.25 29.24 -20.33
N PRO A 415 20.26 28.52 -19.77
CA PRO A 415 19.12 29.16 -19.16
C PRO A 415 19.55 29.90 -17.88
N ARG A 416 19.62 31.24 -17.98
CA ARG A 416 19.83 32.21 -16.88
C ARG A 416 18.75 32.17 -15.79
N ILE A 417 17.86 31.17 -15.78
CA ILE A 417 16.70 31.06 -14.90
C ILE A 417 17.01 30.25 -13.63
N LEU A 418 18.05 29.40 -13.62
CA LEU A 418 18.41 28.59 -12.45
C LEU A 418 19.06 29.40 -11.31
N VAL A 419 19.92 30.37 -11.62
CA VAL A 419 20.62 31.17 -10.60
C VAL A 419 19.67 32.08 -9.79
N PRO A 420 18.69 32.78 -10.41
CA PRO A 420 17.68 33.53 -9.66
C PRO A 420 16.73 32.64 -8.85
N LEU A 421 16.36 31.44 -9.35
CA LEU A 421 15.46 30.53 -8.64
C LEU A 421 16.13 29.93 -7.39
N VAL A 422 17.41 29.53 -7.50
CA VAL A 422 18.19 29.03 -6.36
C VAL A 422 18.40 30.15 -5.33
N LYS A 423 18.69 31.39 -5.75
CA LYS A 423 18.75 32.53 -4.81
C LYS A 423 17.40 32.87 -4.18
N ALA A 424 16.30 32.78 -4.93
CA ALA A 424 14.97 33.13 -4.45
C ALA A 424 14.34 32.09 -3.52
N VAL A 425 14.76 30.83 -3.58
CA VAL A 425 14.25 29.75 -2.71
C VAL A 425 15.16 29.51 -1.50
N VAL A 426 16.49 29.58 -1.68
CA VAL A 426 17.46 29.21 -0.64
C VAL A 426 17.68 30.33 0.39
N TYR A 427 17.67 31.61 -0.02
CA TYR A 427 17.88 32.72 0.94
C TYR A 427 16.70 32.92 1.92
N PRO A 428 15.42 32.86 1.51
CA PRO A 428 14.31 32.99 2.46
C PRO A 428 14.23 31.82 3.45
N LEU A 429 14.65 30.61 3.05
CA LEU A 429 14.72 29.44 3.93
C LEU A 429 15.83 29.58 4.99
N ALA A 430 16.95 30.22 4.65
CA ALA A 430 18.03 30.52 5.59
C ALA A 430 17.68 31.70 6.54
N GLU A 431 16.94 32.70 6.07
CA GLU A 431 16.47 33.81 6.93
C GLU A 431 15.35 33.38 7.90
N LEU A 432 14.44 32.49 7.47
CA LEU A 432 13.48 31.83 8.36
C LEU A 432 14.18 30.95 9.41
N ALA A 433 15.32 30.36 9.07
CA ALA A 433 16.08 29.54 10.01
C ALA A 433 16.67 30.33 11.20
N HIS A 434 16.96 31.62 11.00
CA HIS A 434 17.49 32.52 12.03
C HIS A 434 16.41 33.33 12.77
N ALA A 435 15.21 33.48 12.22
CA ALA A 435 14.13 34.25 12.84
C ALA A 435 13.45 33.51 14.03
N GLU A 436 13.46 32.17 14.04
CA GLU A 436 12.84 31.36 15.10
C GLU A 436 13.78 31.05 16.29
N ASP A 437 15.10 31.25 16.14
CA ASP A 437 16.05 31.14 17.26
C ASP A 437 15.77 32.15 18.39
N ALA A 438 14.97 33.19 18.13
CA ALA A 438 14.53 34.15 19.14
C ALA A 438 13.31 33.71 19.96
N THR A 439 12.55 32.69 19.51
CA THR A 439 11.32 32.23 20.20
C THR A 439 11.51 30.94 21.01
N LEU A 440 12.61 30.19 20.80
CA LEU A 440 12.94 28.96 21.54
C LEU A 440 13.84 29.17 22.78
N LEU A 441 14.06 30.42 23.23
CA LEU A 441 14.88 30.75 24.40
C LEU A 441 14.14 30.62 25.76
N LEU A 442 13.16 29.74 25.88
CA LEU A 442 12.57 29.36 27.17
C LEU A 442 12.40 27.84 27.24
N GLY A 443 13.47 27.16 27.65
CA GLY A 443 13.42 25.72 27.97
C GLY A 443 14.69 24.95 27.61
N ARG A 444 15.86 25.38 28.07
CA ARG A 444 17.01 24.48 28.18
C ARG A 444 16.87 23.64 29.46
N PRO A 445 16.80 22.31 29.41
CA PRO A 445 17.31 21.50 30.49
C PRO A 445 18.84 21.46 30.37
N GLU A 446 19.51 21.63 31.50
CA GLU A 446 20.95 21.64 31.63
C GLU A 446 21.57 20.31 31.17
N SER A 447 22.65 20.41 30.42
CA SER A 447 23.55 19.30 30.06
C SER A 447 24.16 18.64 31.30
N PRO A 448 24.29 17.31 31.38
CA PRO A 448 25.26 16.70 32.26
C PRO A 448 26.60 16.52 31.52
N VAL A 449 27.57 17.35 31.94
CA VAL A 449 28.96 17.01 32.26
C VAL A 449 29.63 15.91 31.40
N GLN A 450 30.53 16.36 30.52
CA GLN A 450 31.66 15.58 30.02
C GLN A 450 32.56 15.16 31.20
N HIS A 451 32.64 13.87 31.50
CA HIS A 451 33.78 13.32 32.24
C HIS A 451 34.73 12.59 31.28
N GLN A 452 35.93 13.15 31.21
CA GLN A 452 37.21 12.60 30.77
C GLN A 452 37.28 11.06 30.64
N GLN A 453 37.47 10.59 29.41
CA GLN A 453 38.19 9.35 29.11
C GLN A 453 39.27 9.67 28.07
N ALA A 454 40.30 10.36 28.53
CA ALA A 454 41.65 10.22 28.02
C ALA A 454 42.49 9.69 29.19
N ASP A 455 43.42 8.77 28.90
CA ASP A 455 44.35 8.09 29.83
C ASP A 455 43.90 6.79 30.50
N ILE A 456 43.56 5.75 29.71
CA ILE A 456 44.00 4.36 30.00
C ILE A 456 44.30 3.64 28.67
N SER A 457 45.34 4.09 27.97
CA SER A 457 45.89 3.39 26.79
C SER A 457 47.40 3.16 26.98
N THR A 458 47.81 2.63 28.14
CA THR A 458 49.23 2.27 28.38
C THR A 458 49.46 1.26 29.51
N GLN A 459 48.46 0.47 29.91
CA GLN A 459 48.66 -0.65 30.86
C GLN A 459 47.71 -1.84 30.58
N SER A 460 47.88 -2.51 29.44
CA SER A 460 47.38 -3.90 29.27
C SER A 460 48.29 -4.80 28.43
N LEU A 461 49.35 -4.27 27.82
CA LEU A 461 50.46 -5.04 27.21
C LEU A 461 51.51 -5.47 28.25
N ARG A 462 51.09 -6.10 29.36
CA ARG A 462 52.01 -6.79 30.28
C ARG A 462 51.28 -7.62 31.33
N ARG A 463 50.50 -8.62 30.92
CA ARG A 463 50.13 -9.80 31.73
C ARG A 463 49.19 -10.69 30.92
N GLN A 464 49.76 -11.53 30.07
CA GLN A 464 49.23 -12.84 29.66
C GLN A 464 50.26 -13.50 28.72
N SER A 465 51.49 -13.69 29.20
CA SER A 465 52.37 -14.75 28.73
C SER A 465 52.56 -15.69 29.90
N THR A 466 51.72 -16.72 29.98
CA THR A 466 51.93 -18.01 30.70
C THR A 466 50.57 -18.69 30.79
N ALA A 467 50.32 -19.63 29.86
CA ALA A 467 49.40 -20.78 29.96
C ALA A 467 48.77 -21.08 28.60
N ALA A 468 49.59 -21.53 27.65
CA ALA A 468 49.14 -22.25 26.47
C ALA A 468 50.30 -23.09 25.94
N ASP A 469 50.56 -24.21 26.60
CA ASP A 469 51.33 -25.30 26.00
C ASP A 469 50.83 -26.62 26.56
N ARG A 470 50.50 -27.54 25.64
CA ARG A 470 50.02 -28.93 25.79
C ARG A 470 48.52 -29.15 25.57
N SER A 471 48.13 -29.28 24.30
CA SER A 471 47.45 -30.51 23.84
C SER A 471 47.29 -30.49 22.31
N SER A 472 48.27 -31.06 21.61
CA SER A 472 48.09 -31.63 20.27
C SER A 472 48.74 -33.02 20.24
N ALA A 473 47.89 -34.04 20.16
CA ALA A 473 48.23 -35.39 19.71
C ALA A 473 46.88 -36.01 19.29
N ALA A 474 46.50 -35.92 18.02
CA ALA A 474 46.90 -36.83 16.94
C ALA A 474 46.24 -38.20 17.08
N ALA A 475 45.32 -38.41 16.15
CA ALA A 475 44.58 -39.63 15.87
C ALA A 475 45.47 -40.82 15.52
N ARG A 476 45.00 -42.02 15.88
CA ARG A 476 44.87 -43.25 15.08
C ARG A 476 44.61 -44.40 16.04
N ASP A 477 43.48 -45.08 15.86
CA ASP A 477 43.51 -46.51 15.55
C ASP A 477 42.13 -47.03 15.16
N SER A 478 42.18 -47.89 14.16
CA SER A 478 41.13 -48.60 13.46
C SER A 478 41.17 -50.07 13.82
N ASP A 479 39.99 -50.71 13.87
CA ASP A 479 39.64 -52.14 13.89
C ASP A 479 38.76 -52.46 15.11
N GLY A 480 37.67 -53.22 15.03
CA GLY A 480 37.08 -54.03 13.97
C GLY A 480 36.05 -54.98 14.61
N GLY A 481 35.03 -55.39 13.83
CA GLY A 481 34.08 -56.49 14.13
C GLY A 481 32.99 -56.18 15.17
N GLY A 482 31.73 -56.61 15.06
CA GLY A 482 31.06 -57.53 14.14
C GLY A 482 29.69 -57.90 14.75
N GLU A 483 28.79 -58.42 13.90
CA GLU A 483 27.52 -59.12 14.20
C GLU A 483 26.31 -58.24 14.62
N ALA A 484 25.14 -58.20 13.96
CA ALA A 484 24.26 -59.12 13.22
C ALA A 484 22.95 -59.38 13.99
N SER A 485 21.81 -58.94 13.44
CA SER A 485 20.45 -59.52 13.45
C SER A 485 19.43 -58.40 13.18
N SER A 486 18.77 -58.28 12.03
CA SER A 486 17.72 -59.13 11.40
C SER A 486 16.37 -59.13 12.12
N SER A 487 15.36 -58.53 11.47
CA SER A 487 13.93 -58.90 11.33
C SER A 487 13.11 -57.60 11.15
N SER A 488 12.59 -57.25 9.97
CA SER A 488 11.60 -57.87 9.08
C SER A 488 10.15 -57.82 9.60
N SER A 489 9.26 -57.42 8.69
CA SER A 489 7.77 -57.42 8.71
C SER A 489 7.18 -56.07 9.15
N ARG A 490 6.38 -55.35 8.36
CA ARG A 490 5.45 -55.71 7.27
C ARG A 490 5.24 -54.51 6.34
#